data_AF-A0A3D8RN12-F1
#
_entry.id   AF-A0A3D8RN12-F1
#
_cell.length_a   1.000
_cell.length_b   1.000
_cell.length_c   1.000
_cell.angle_alpha   90.00
_cell.angle_beta   90.00
_cell.angle_gamma   90.00
#
_symmetry.space_group_name_H-M   'P 1'
#
loop_
_entity.id
_entity.type
_entity.pdbx_description
1 polymer ?
#
loop_
_entity_poly.entity_id
_entity_poly.type
_entity_poly.pdbx_seq_one_letter_code
_entity_poly.pdbx_strand_id
1 'polypeptide(L)'
;MVKSSIILTTSTNSSTSSLPLTDPSPEYCPQWQMVTLTLDGSEFTIARNTLINGSGFFKDLLTSDPDDFETDFNIDADATLFPAILAFLRRGIFPIYYDKDAGHDHIRYHALLQEAKYFRIPQLENWLREKRYLKAVTMQYTFDWTDEFATIQSFNSSQISCHPTVREKQVYVCPRGIEVHRGKPAACGRQCRNARGAAVNIQTGEAGGNACFETEHVLEMLVVKERMVVNETLLSVEIEEQESKKHAGEDC
;
A
#
# COMPACT_ATOMS: atom_id res chain seq x y z
N MET A 1 -91.50 -45.29 50.20
CA MET A 1 -90.60 -44.52 51.07
C MET A 1 -89.46 -44.00 50.21
N VAL A 2 -88.97 -42.77 50.20
CA VAL A 2 -89.33 -41.45 50.75
C VAL A 2 -88.29 -40.51 50.11
N LYS A 3 -88.71 -39.40 49.46
CA LYS A 3 -88.04 -38.08 49.31
C LYS A 3 -86.61 -38.02 48.71
N SER A 4 -86.02 -36.91 48.30
CA SER A 4 -86.37 -35.58 47.79
C SER A 4 -85.02 -34.84 47.63
N SER A 5 -85.00 -33.83 46.76
CA SER A 5 -84.24 -32.55 46.89
C SER A 5 -82.72 -32.47 46.67
N ILE A 6 -82.38 -31.77 45.56
CA ILE A 6 -81.51 -30.58 45.38
C ILE A 6 -80.64 -30.11 46.57
N ILE A 7 -79.34 -29.84 46.34
CA ILE A 7 -78.57 -28.63 46.77
C ILE A 7 -77.45 -28.30 45.74
N LEU A 8 -77.34 -27.01 45.39
CA LEU A 8 -76.23 -26.34 44.69
C LEU A 8 -75.07 -26.02 45.64
N THR A 9 -73.81 -26.17 45.20
CA THR A 9 -72.71 -25.29 45.64
C THR A 9 -71.65 -25.08 44.56
N THR A 10 -71.26 -23.83 44.43
CA THR A 10 -70.16 -23.25 43.66
C THR A 10 -68.79 -23.56 44.28
N SER A 11 -67.75 -23.76 43.47
CA SER A 11 -66.42 -23.21 43.76
C SER A 11 -65.52 -23.24 42.52
N THR A 12 -65.00 -22.06 42.20
CA THR A 12 -63.84 -21.77 41.35
C THR A 12 -62.57 -22.45 41.87
N ASN A 13 -61.74 -22.99 40.97
CA ASN A 13 -60.37 -22.50 40.75
C ASN A 13 -59.65 -23.31 39.64
N SER A 14 -59.26 -22.55 38.62
CA SER A 14 -58.06 -22.59 37.78
C SER A 14 -57.07 -23.74 38.01
N SER A 15 -56.69 -24.43 36.92
CA SER A 15 -55.28 -24.50 36.46
C SER A 15 -55.08 -25.51 35.31
N THR A 16 -54.61 -24.95 34.18
CA THR A 16 -53.55 -25.49 33.32
C THR A 16 -53.88 -26.53 32.23
N SER A 17 -53.20 -26.31 31.09
CA SER A 17 -53.00 -27.18 29.93
C SER A 17 -53.97 -26.91 28.78
N SER A 18 -53.57 -26.48 27.59
CA SER A 18 -52.26 -26.22 26.98
C SER A 18 -52.56 -25.62 25.59
N LEU A 19 -52.07 -24.43 25.28
CA LEU A 19 -52.06 -23.92 23.90
C LEU A 19 -50.84 -24.49 23.16
N PRO A 20 -50.94 -24.76 21.84
CA PRO A 20 -49.82 -25.23 21.05
C PRO A 20 -48.79 -24.11 20.92
N LEU A 21 -47.55 -24.40 21.32
CA LEU A 21 -46.39 -23.59 20.99
C LEU A 21 -46.19 -23.65 19.47
N THR A 22 -46.62 -22.60 18.77
CA THR A 22 -46.06 -22.28 17.46
C THR A 22 -44.63 -21.83 17.71
N ASP A 23 -43.69 -22.69 17.34
CA ASP A 23 -42.26 -22.40 17.38
C ASP A 23 -42.00 -21.17 16.50
N PRO A 24 -41.42 -20.06 17.02
CA PRO A 24 -41.02 -18.96 16.16
C PRO A 24 -39.88 -19.45 15.28
N SER A 25 -40.16 -19.57 13.98
CA SER A 25 -39.16 -19.72 12.93
C SER A 25 -37.97 -18.80 13.25
N PRO A 26 -36.73 -19.31 13.30
CA PRO A 26 -35.57 -18.47 13.59
C PRO A 26 -35.56 -17.33 12.60
N GLU A 27 -35.61 -16.10 13.09
CA GLU A 27 -35.53 -14.89 12.29
C GLU A 27 -34.28 -14.99 11.40
N TYR A 28 -34.51 -15.22 10.10
CA TYR A 28 -33.44 -15.29 9.11
C TYR A 28 -32.75 -13.93 9.13
N CYS A 29 -31.52 -13.86 9.62
CA CYS A 29 -30.73 -12.63 9.58
C CYS A 29 -30.12 -12.50 8.17
N PRO A 30 -30.67 -11.65 7.28
CA PRO A 30 -30.20 -11.53 5.90
C PRO A 30 -28.73 -11.08 5.80
N GLN A 31 -28.17 -10.55 6.89
CA GLN A 31 -26.77 -10.10 6.98
C GLN A 31 -25.73 -11.24 6.98
N TRP A 32 -26.11 -12.49 7.28
CA TRP A 32 -25.21 -13.66 7.25
C TRP A 32 -25.48 -14.59 6.06
N GLN A 33 -26.34 -14.18 5.12
CA GLN A 33 -26.62 -14.97 3.94
C GLN A 33 -25.37 -15.06 3.08
N MET A 34 -24.89 -16.28 2.88
CA MET A 34 -23.78 -16.59 1.98
C MET A 34 -24.32 -16.87 0.59
N VAL A 35 -23.59 -16.41 -0.42
CA VAL A 35 -23.88 -16.62 -1.84
C VAL A 35 -22.68 -17.30 -2.47
N THR A 36 -22.92 -18.33 -3.28
CA THR A 36 -21.88 -18.99 -4.07
C THR A 36 -21.86 -18.38 -5.47
N LEU A 37 -20.71 -17.90 -5.88
CA LEU A 37 -20.47 -17.41 -7.23
C LEU A 37 -19.53 -18.38 -7.95
N THR A 38 -19.90 -18.81 -9.15
CA THR A 38 -19.04 -19.56 -10.07
C THR A 38 -18.52 -18.59 -11.13
N LEU A 39 -17.20 -18.53 -11.27
CA LEU A 39 -16.46 -17.66 -12.19
C LEU A 39 -15.43 -18.51 -12.92
N ASP A 40 -15.52 -18.66 -14.23
CA ASP A 40 -14.60 -19.52 -15.02
C ASP A 40 -14.37 -20.92 -14.42
N GLY A 41 -15.40 -21.51 -13.82
CA GLY A 41 -15.33 -22.82 -13.14
C GLY A 41 -14.69 -22.81 -11.74
N SER A 42 -14.37 -21.64 -11.20
CA SER A 42 -13.92 -21.44 -9.81
C SER A 42 -15.08 -20.96 -8.94
N GLU A 43 -15.25 -21.58 -7.78
CA GLU A 43 -16.33 -21.26 -6.84
C GLU A 43 -15.86 -20.33 -5.71
N PHE A 44 -16.68 -19.33 -5.39
CA PHE A 44 -16.44 -18.36 -4.34
C PHE A 44 -17.67 -18.18 -3.45
N THR A 45 -17.57 -18.56 -2.18
CA THR A 45 -18.63 -18.34 -1.19
C THR A 45 -18.41 -17.03 -0.44
N ILE A 46 -19.33 -16.08 -0.57
CA ILE A 46 -19.17 -14.70 -0.10
C ILE A 46 -20.46 -14.23 0.59
N ALA A 47 -20.32 -13.41 1.64
CA ALA A 47 -21.46 -12.79 2.28
C ALA A 47 -22.18 -11.83 1.32
N ARG A 48 -23.50 -11.98 1.19
CA ARG A 48 -24.38 -11.17 0.33
C ARG A 48 -24.15 -9.66 0.53
N ASN A 49 -24.03 -9.24 1.79
CA ASN A 49 -23.85 -7.83 2.14
C ASN A 49 -22.52 -7.25 1.60
N THR A 50 -21.44 -8.03 1.55
CA THR A 50 -20.16 -7.61 0.96
C THR A 50 -20.32 -7.29 -0.52
N LEU A 51 -21.10 -8.09 -1.25
CA LEU A 51 -21.32 -7.92 -2.67
C LEU A 51 -22.22 -6.71 -2.96
N ILE A 52 -23.37 -6.61 -2.27
CA ILE A 52 -24.36 -5.55 -2.48
C ILE A 52 -23.81 -4.16 -2.14
N ASN A 53 -23.04 -4.03 -1.06
CA ASN A 53 -22.57 -2.72 -0.61
C ASN A 53 -21.45 -2.14 -1.47
N GLY A 54 -20.61 -3.00 -2.05
CA GLY A 54 -19.43 -2.55 -2.77
C GLY A 54 -19.57 -2.57 -4.30
N SER A 55 -20.64 -3.14 -4.86
CA SER A 55 -20.81 -3.30 -6.30
C SER A 55 -22.25 -3.04 -6.74
N GLY A 56 -22.41 -2.15 -7.73
CA GLY A 56 -23.70 -1.91 -8.36
C GLY A 56 -24.21 -3.12 -9.15
N PHE A 57 -23.30 -3.91 -9.72
CA PHE A 57 -23.65 -5.16 -10.42
C PHE A 57 -24.32 -6.16 -9.48
N PHE A 58 -23.65 -6.46 -8.36
CA PHE A 58 -24.19 -7.43 -7.41
C PHE A 58 -25.41 -6.90 -6.66
N LYS A 59 -25.51 -5.59 -6.44
CA LYS A 59 -26.73 -4.98 -5.94
C LYS A 59 -27.90 -5.32 -6.85
N ASP A 60 -27.80 -5.05 -8.15
CA ASP A 60 -28.91 -5.32 -9.07
C ASP A 60 -29.18 -6.83 -9.22
N LEU A 61 -28.13 -7.66 -9.25
CA LEU A 61 -28.26 -9.12 -9.37
C LEU A 61 -28.94 -9.76 -8.14
N LEU A 62 -28.65 -9.26 -6.94
CA LEU A 62 -29.06 -9.87 -5.68
C LEU A 62 -30.26 -9.17 -5.02
N THR A 63 -30.87 -8.16 -5.64
CA THR A 63 -32.04 -7.44 -5.07
C THR A 63 -33.37 -8.23 -5.18
N SER A 64 -33.38 -9.38 -5.86
CA SER A 64 -34.56 -10.25 -5.97
C SER A 64 -34.99 -10.90 -4.63
N ASP A 65 -36.23 -11.41 -4.59
CA ASP A 65 -36.93 -11.86 -3.38
C ASP A 65 -36.18 -13.00 -2.65
N PRO A 66 -36.06 -12.98 -1.30
CA PRO A 66 -35.29 -13.95 -0.52
C PRO A 66 -35.68 -15.41 -0.67
N ASP A 67 -36.95 -15.66 -1.01
CA ASP A 67 -37.52 -16.99 -1.11
C ASP A 67 -37.23 -17.67 -2.47
N ASP A 68 -36.65 -16.96 -3.43
CA ASP A 68 -36.41 -17.42 -4.81
C ASP A 68 -34.91 -17.54 -5.16
N PHE A 69 -34.03 -17.51 -4.15
CA PHE A 69 -32.59 -17.53 -4.39
C PHE A 69 -32.10 -18.93 -4.78
N GLU A 70 -31.76 -19.07 -6.06
CA GLU A 70 -30.61 -19.91 -6.43
C GLU A 70 -29.40 -19.44 -5.59
N THR A 71 -28.80 -20.37 -4.86
CA THR A 71 -27.64 -20.10 -4.02
C THR A 71 -26.35 -20.04 -4.83
N ASP A 72 -26.42 -20.42 -6.11
CA ASP A 72 -25.31 -20.57 -7.04
C ASP A 72 -25.51 -19.68 -8.27
N PHE A 73 -24.66 -18.66 -8.44
CA PHE A 73 -24.69 -17.76 -9.60
C PHE A 73 -23.50 -18.02 -10.51
N ASN A 74 -23.72 -18.22 -11.80
CA ASN A 74 -22.63 -18.30 -12.78
C ASN A 74 -22.40 -16.93 -13.43
N ILE A 75 -21.18 -16.42 -13.35
CA ILE A 75 -20.80 -15.09 -13.82
C ILE A 75 -19.65 -15.23 -14.81
N ASP A 76 -19.79 -14.57 -15.96
CA ASP A 76 -18.76 -14.49 -17.00
C ASP A 76 -17.74 -13.40 -16.63
N ALA A 77 -16.75 -13.76 -15.82
CA ALA A 77 -15.67 -12.88 -15.37
C ALA A 77 -14.42 -13.67 -14.93
N ASP A 78 -13.27 -13.00 -15.00
CA ASP A 78 -11.96 -13.62 -14.77
C ASP A 78 -11.75 -14.00 -13.29
N ALA A 79 -11.74 -15.32 -13.03
CA ALA A 79 -11.52 -15.88 -11.70
C ALA A 79 -10.16 -15.53 -11.07
N THR A 80 -9.14 -15.20 -11.88
CA THR A 80 -7.79 -14.88 -11.40
C THR A 80 -7.67 -13.45 -10.87
N LEU A 81 -8.56 -12.55 -11.30
CA LEU A 81 -8.62 -11.15 -10.87
C LEU A 81 -9.64 -10.94 -9.75
N PHE A 82 -10.66 -11.79 -9.69
CA PHE A 82 -11.73 -11.69 -8.69
C PHE A 82 -11.26 -11.66 -7.22
N PRO A 83 -10.21 -12.39 -6.78
CA PRO A 83 -9.70 -12.28 -5.42
C PRO A 83 -9.27 -10.85 -5.04
N ALA A 84 -8.72 -10.08 -5.97
CA ALA A 84 -8.34 -8.69 -5.73
C ALA A 84 -9.57 -7.78 -5.59
N ILE A 85 -10.61 -8.03 -6.39
CA ILE A 85 -11.90 -7.35 -6.29
C ILE A 85 -12.52 -7.65 -4.93
N LEU A 86 -12.54 -8.91 -4.52
CA LEU A 86 -13.10 -9.33 -3.25
C LEU A 86 -12.33 -8.76 -2.06
N ALA A 87 -11.00 -8.68 -2.14
CA ALA A 87 -10.18 -8.04 -1.12
C ALA A 87 -10.54 -6.54 -0.99
N PHE A 88 -10.76 -5.85 -2.12
CA PHE A 88 -11.25 -4.48 -2.14
C PHE A 88 -12.65 -4.37 -1.52
N LEU A 89 -13.61 -5.21 -1.93
CA LEU A 89 -14.97 -5.18 -1.40
C LEU A 89 -15.03 -5.47 0.12
N ARG A 90 -14.14 -6.33 0.63
CA ARG A 90 -14.11 -6.70 2.05
C ARG A 90 -13.40 -5.68 2.94
N ARG A 91 -12.34 -5.04 2.44
CA ARG A 91 -11.41 -4.27 3.28
C ARG A 91 -11.15 -2.85 2.78
N GLY A 92 -11.67 -2.48 1.61
CA GLY A 92 -11.35 -1.21 0.95
C GLY A 92 -9.89 -1.09 0.51
N ILE A 93 -9.17 -2.21 0.40
CA ILE A 93 -7.74 -2.21 0.06
C ILE A 93 -7.56 -2.25 -1.46
N PHE A 94 -6.87 -1.26 -2.01
CA PHE A 94 -6.53 -1.21 -3.42
C PHE A 94 -5.39 -2.19 -3.75
N PRO A 95 -5.52 -2.97 -4.83
CA PRO A 95 -4.53 -3.99 -5.18
C PRO A 95 -3.25 -3.38 -5.74
N ILE A 96 -2.10 -3.87 -5.28
CA ILE A 96 -0.78 -3.50 -5.79
C ILE A 96 -0.11 -4.72 -6.41
N TYR A 97 0.02 -4.68 -7.73
CA TYR A 97 0.90 -5.55 -8.51
C TYR A 97 2.19 -4.77 -8.79
N TYR A 98 3.21 -5.03 -7.98
CA TYR A 98 4.53 -4.44 -8.14
C TYR A 98 5.58 -5.51 -7.88
N ASP A 99 6.48 -5.64 -8.83
CA ASP A 99 7.70 -6.42 -8.70
C ASP A 99 8.90 -5.47 -8.68
N LYS A 100 9.94 -5.81 -7.91
CA LYS A 100 11.11 -4.93 -7.77
C LYS A 100 11.88 -4.80 -9.09
N ASP A 101 11.95 -5.87 -9.87
CA ASP A 101 12.76 -5.94 -11.08
C ASP A 101 11.95 -5.55 -12.33
N ALA A 102 10.70 -6.01 -12.40
CA ALA A 102 9.80 -5.72 -13.52
C ALA A 102 8.94 -4.44 -13.34
N GLY A 103 8.84 -3.93 -12.11
CA GLY A 103 8.01 -2.77 -11.78
C GLY A 103 6.51 -3.10 -11.69
N HIS A 104 5.68 -2.14 -12.08
CA HIS A 104 4.22 -2.31 -12.05
C HIS A 104 3.71 -3.18 -13.21
N ASP A 105 2.86 -4.15 -12.90
CA ASP A 105 2.18 -4.97 -13.93
C ASP A 105 1.01 -4.19 -14.55
N HIS A 106 1.33 -3.35 -15.52
CA HIS A 106 0.36 -2.50 -16.21
C HIS A 106 -0.74 -3.27 -16.94
N ILE A 107 -0.42 -4.47 -17.44
CA ILE A 107 -1.39 -5.33 -18.14
C ILE A 107 -2.43 -5.80 -17.13
N ARG A 108 -1.99 -6.29 -15.96
CA ARG A 108 -2.89 -6.74 -14.90
C ARG A 108 -3.73 -5.62 -14.31
N TYR A 109 -3.18 -4.41 -14.15
CA TYR A 109 -3.98 -3.25 -13.76
C TYR A 109 -5.05 -2.89 -14.80
N HIS A 110 -4.71 -2.98 -16.09
CA HIS A 110 -5.68 -2.72 -17.15
C HIS A 110 -6.79 -3.77 -17.20
N ALA A 111 -6.46 -5.05 -17.06
CA ALA A 111 -7.43 -6.12 -16.98
C ALA A 111 -8.37 -5.93 -15.78
N LEU A 112 -7.82 -5.65 -14.60
CA LEU A 112 -8.61 -5.36 -13.40
C LEU A 112 -9.50 -4.13 -13.56
N LEU A 113 -9.08 -3.11 -14.32
CA LEU A 113 -9.93 -1.95 -14.62
C LEU A 113 -11.17 -2.33 -15.44
N GLN A 114 -11.07 -3.30 -16.35
CA GLN A 114 -12.23 -3.79 -17.10
C GLN A 114 -13.18 -4.56 -16.18
N GLU A 115 -12.64 -5.40 -15.30
CA GLU A 115 -13.45 -6.11 -14.29
C GLU A 115 -14.15 -5.13 -13.34
N ALA A 116 -13.44 -4.10 -12.84
CA ALA A 116 -14.02 -3.09 -11.96
C ALA A 116 -15.19 -2.32 -12.63
N LYS A 117 -15.11 -2.11 -13.95
CA LYS A 117 -16.21 -1.54 -14.76
C LYS A 117 -17.37 -2.52 -14.89
N TYR A 118 -17.08 -3.77 -15.21
CA TYR A 118 -18.09 -4.83 -15.33
C TYR A 118 -18.89 -4.97 -14.03
N PHE A 119 -18.20 -5.08 -12.90
CA PHE A 119 -18.83 -5.15 -11.58
C PHE A 119 -19.35 -3.80 -11.06
N ARG A 120 -19.17 -2.70 -11.79
CA ARG A 120 -19.60 -1.35 -11.40
C ARG A 120 -19.15 -0.99 -9.98
N ILE A 121 -17.83 -0.91 -9.78
CA ILE A 121 -17.17 -0.56 -8.51
C ILE A 121 -16.46 0.80 -8.68
N PRO A 122 -17.15 1.95 -8.49
CA PRO A 122 -16.64 3.25 -8.91
C PRO A 122 -15.33 3.67 -8.23
N GLN A 123 -15.17 3.30 -6.95
CA GLN A 123 -13.96 3.65 -6.20
C GLN A 123 -12.72 2.92 -6.75
N LEU A 124 -12.81 1.61 -6.99
CA LEU A 124 -11.74 0.82 -7.59
C LEU A 124 -11.47 1.26 -9.03
N GLU A 125 -12.53 1.52 -9.80
CA GLU A 125 -12.43 2.00 -11.17
C GLU A 125 -11.67 3.33 -11.23
N ASN A 126 -12.06 4.32 -10.42
CA ASN A 126 -11.40 5.63 -10.40
C ASN A 126 -9.94 5.51 -10.00
N TRP A 127 -9.64 4.72 -8.97
CA TRP A 127 -8.26 4.53 -8.51
C TRP A 127 -7.35 3.91 -9.58
N LEU A 128 -7.85 2.91 -10.31
CA LEU A 128 -7.14 2.26 -11.41
C LEU A 128 -7.00 3.19 -12.62
N ARG A 129 -8.07 3.91 -12.98
CA ARG A 129 -8.11 4.85 -14.11
C ARG A 129 -7.12 6.01 -13.92
N GLU A 130 -7.05 6.55 -12.72
CA GLU A 130 -6.12 7.62 -12.33
C GLU A 130 -4.70 7.12 -12.11
N LYS A 131 -4.46 5.81 -12.23
CA LYS A 131 -3.16 5.15 -12.01
C LYS A 131 -2.55 5.49 -10.64
N ARG A 132 -3.39 5.58 -9.60
CA ARG A 132 -2.94 5.94 -8.24
C ARG A 132 -1.90 4.95 -7.68
N TYR A 133 -1.87 3.72 -8.18
CA TYR A 133 -0.82 2.73 -7.88
C TYR A 133 0.60 3.25 -8.13
N LEU A 134 0.82 4.12 -9.12
CA LEU A 134 2.12 4.72 -9.43
C LEU A 134 2.68 5.61 -8.31
N LYS A 135 1.78 6.15 -7.47
CA LYS A 135 2.14 6.96 -6.30
C LYS A 135 2.15 6.13 -5.02
N ALA A 136 1.50 4.96 -5.04
CA ALA A 136 1.42 4.07 -3.90
C ALA A 136 2.73 3.33 -3.64
N VAL A 137 3.55 3.13 -4.68
CA VAL A 137 4.91 2.58 -4.56
C VAL A 137 5.89 3.58 -5.17
N THR A 138 6.89 3.97 -4.39
CA THR A 138 7.96 4.87 -4.86
C THR A 138 9.32 4.30 -4.50
N MET A 139 10.34 4.61 -5.30
CA MET A 139 11.73 4.26 -5.01
C MET A 139 12.47 5.51 -4.54
N GLN A 140 13.09 5.42 -3.37
CA GLN A 140 13.99 6.43 -2.85
C GLN A 140 15.44 6.03 -3.12
N TYR A 141 16.25 7.00 -3.50
CA TYR A 141 17.66 6.83 -3.79
C TYR A 141 18.48 7.73 -2.88
N THR A 142 19.50 7.17 -2.24
CA THR A 142 20.55 7.96 -1.59
C THR A 142 21.88 7.70 -2.27
N PHE A 143 22.69 8.74 -2.38
CA PHE A 143 23.95 8.73 -3.11
C PHE A 143 25.07 9.12 -2.17
N ASP A 144 26.06 8.25 -2.01
CA ASP A 144 27.25 8.49 -1.20
C ASP A 144 28.50 8.27 -2.05
N TRP A 145 29.58 9.00 -1.75
CA TRP A 145 30.89 8.76 -2.35
C TRP A 145 31.82 8.11 -1.32
N THR A 146 32.59 7.12 -1.75
CA THR A 146 33.62 6.50 -0.90
C THR A 146 34.85 6.12 -1.72
N ASP A 147 36.02 6.28 -1.11
CA ASP A 147 37.32 5.77 -1.59
C ASP A 147 37.72 4.45 -0.91
N GLU A 148 36.88 3.93 -0.01
CA GLU A 148 37.15 2.72 0.77
C GLU A 148 36.65 1.46 0.08
N PHE A 149 37.47 0.94 -0.86
CA PHE A 149 37.18 -0.30 -1.61
C PHE A 149 36.91 -1.54 -0.73
N ALA A 150 37.42 -1.57 0.50
CA ALA A 150 37.20 -2.66 1.45
C ALA A 150 35.76 -2.72 1.99
N THR A 151 35.09 -1.57 2.13
CA THR A 151 33.71 -1.46 2.62
C THR A 151 32.72 -2.04 1.60
N ILE A 152 33.10 -2.05 0.32
CA ILE A 152 32.24 -2.47 -0.81
C ILE A 152 32.04 -3.98 -0.90
N GLN A 153 33.01 -4.79 -0.49
CA GLN A 153 32.86 -6.26 -0.50
C GLN A 153 31.77 -6.77 0.47
N SER A 154 31.29 -5.92 1.38
CA SER A 154 30.23 -6.25 2.33
C SER A 154 28.81 -5.92 1.82
N PHE A 155 28.68 -5.18 0.71
CA PHE A 155 27.38 -4.83 0.13
C PHE A 155 26.84 -5.95 -0.77
N ASN A 156 26.45 -7.08 -0.17
CA ASN A 156 25.77 -8.17 -0.90
C ASN A 156 24.23 -7.99 -0.92
N SER A 157 23.73 -6.76 -0.77
CA SER A 157 22.30 -6.48 -0.77
C SER A 157 21.84 -6.01 -2.15
N SER A 158 20.71 -6.54 -2.62
CA SER A 158 20.04 -6.10 -3.86
C SER A 158 19.58 -4.63 -3.82
N GLN A 159 19.73 -3.95 -2.67
CA GLN A 159 19.35 -2.55 -2.46
C GLN A 159 20.54 -1.58 -2.57
N ILE A 160 21.74 -2.06 -2.89
CA ILE A 160 22.94 -1.22 -2.99
C ILE A 160 23.65 -1.52 -4.31
N SER A 161 23.85 -0.49 -5.13
CA SER A 161 24.69 -0.57 -6.32
C SER A 161 25.89 0.36 -6.20
N CYS A 162 26.98 -0.02 -6.85
CA CYS A 162 28.30 0.57 -6.67
C CYS A 162 28.90 0.86 -8.03
N HIS A 163 29.18 2.13 -8.33
CA HIS A 163 29.62 2.60 -9.65
C HIS A 163 31.00 3.24 -9.54
N PRO A 164 32.09 2.55 -9.94
CA PRO A 164 33.43 3.11 -9.89
C PRO A 164 33.56 4.25 -10.90
N THR A 165 34.06 5.39 -10.45
CA THR A 165 34.22 6.60 -11.27
C THR A 165 35.55 7.27 -10.97
N VAL A 166 36.27 7.67 -12.01
CA VAL A 166 37.47 8.51 -11.86
C VAL A 166 37.02 9.96 -11.74
N ARG A 167 37.41 10.63 -10.66
CA ARG A 167 37.12 12.06 -10.43
C ARG A 167 38.40 12.86 -10.31
N GLU A 168 38.30 14.13 -10.69
CA GLU A 168 39.35 15.11 -10.51
C GLU A 168 39.22 15.77 -9.14
N LYS A 169 40.28 15.70 -8.34
CA LYS A 169 40.36 16.34 -7.01
C LYS A 169 41.49 17.34 -6.99
N GLN A 170 41.21 18.53 -6.45
CA GLN A 170 42.26 19.51 -6.18
C GLN A 170 42.96 19.14 -4.88
N VAL A 171 44.21 18.71 -4.98
CA VAL A 171 45.02 18.31 -3.83
C VAL A 171 46.04 19.39 -3.54
N TYR A 172 46.08 19.83 -2.28
CA TYR A 172 47.01 20.86 -1.86
C TYR A 172 48.46 20.36 -2.00
N VAL A 173 49.29 21.14 -2.66
CA VAL A 173 50.72 20.88 -2.80
C VAL A 173 51.52 21.92 -2.06
N CYS A 174 52.47 21.47 -1.24
CA CYS A 174 53.31 22.39 -0.48
C CYS A 174 54.16 23.25 -1.43
N PRO A 175 54.24 24.58 -1.23
CA PRO A 175 55.11 25.47 -2.02
C PRO A 175 56.59 25.07 -2.04
N ARG A 176 57.02 24.25 -1.07
CA ARG A 176 58.39 23.74 -0.96
C ARG A 176 58.54 22.30 -1.45
N GLY A 177 57.50 21.68 -2.01
CA GLY A 177 57.51 20.28 -2.43
C GLY A 177 57.69 19.28 -1.29
N ILE A 178 57.32 19.65 -0.05
CA ILE A 178 57.42 18.75 1.10
C ILE A 178 56.24 17.78 1.08
N GLU A 179 56.51 16.50 0.80
CA GLU A 179 55.49 15.48 0.59
C GLU A 179 54.55 15.27 1.79
N VAL A 180 55.09 15.30 3.02
CA VAL A 180 54.28 15.13 4.25
C VAL A 180 53.26 16.25 4.48
N HIS A 181 53.34 17.37 3.74
CA HIS A 181 52.37 18.46 3.77
C HIS A 181 51.30 18.34 2.67
N ARG A 182 51.43 17.39 1.74
CA ARG A 182 50.50 17.19 0.63
C ARG A 182 49.10 16.84 1.13
N GLY A 183 48.08 17.46 0.54
CA GLY A 183 46.69 17.39 0.99
C GLY A 183 46.41 18.05 2.36
N LYS A 184 47.44 18.54 3.07
CA LYS A 184 47.36 19.06 4.45
C LYS A 184 47.90 20.50 4.52
N PRO A 185 47.15 21.52 4.06
CA PRO A 185 47.61 22.91 4.07
C PRO A 185 47.97 23.41 5.48
N ALA A 186 47.35 22.87 6.53
CA ALA A 186 47.65 23.20 7.92
C ALA A 186 49.05 22.74 8.38
N ALA A 187 49.66 21.75 7.71
CA ALA A 187 51.02 21.32 8.01
C ALA A 187 52.08 22.34 7.55
N CYS A 188 51.71 23.29 6.68
CA CYS A 188 52.62 24.33 6.19
C CYS A 188 52.88 25.42 7.24
N GLY A 189 54.12 25.44 7.74
CA GLY A 189 54.62 26.50 8.63
C GLY A 189 55.00 27.81 7.91
N ARG A 190 55.58 28.75 8.68
CA ARG A 190 56.03 30.08 8.19
C ARG A 190 56.97 29.99 6.98
N GLN A 191 57.90 29.03 6.97
CA GLN A 191 58.84 28.85 5.86
C GLN A 191 58.15 28.48 4.54
N CYS A 192 57.09 27.66 4.58
CA CYS A 192 56.33 27.29 3.39
C CYS A 192 55.54 28.49 2.84
N ARG A 193 55.00 29.32 3.74
CA ARG A 193 54.29 30.56 3.35
C ARG A 193 55.22 31.58 2.69
N ASN A 194 56.45 31.71 3.18
CA ASN A 194 57.45 32.59 2.55
C ASN A 194 57.83 32.10 1.14
N ALA A 195 57.99 30.78 0.94
CA ALA A 195 58.24 30.20 -0.37
C ALA A 195 57.08 30.44 -1.36
N ARG A 196 55.83 30.46 -0.86
CA ARG A 196 54.65 30.80 -1.67
C ARG A 196 54.68 32.22 -2.23
N GLY A 197 55.20 33.18 -1.46
CA GLY A 197 55.33 34.58 -1.89
C GLY A 197 56.47 34.85 -2.87
N ALA A 198 57.32 33.84 -3.13
CA ALA A 198 58.46 33.91 -4.05
C ALA A 198 58.30 33.03 -5.31
N ALA A 199 57.19 32.28 -5.43
CA ALA A 199 56.98 31.34 -6.52
C ALA A 199 56.58 32.10 -7.80
N VAL A 200 57.50 32.14 -8.76
CA VAL A 200 57.26 32.62 -10.14
C VAL A 200 56.79 31.43 -10.98
N ASN A 201 55.77 31.61 -11.83
CA ASN A 201 55.37 30.56 -12.76
C ASN A 201 56.49 30.36 -13.80
N ILE A 202 57.15 29.20 -13.74
CA ILE A 202 58.36 28.91 -14.53
C ILE A 202 58.05 28.84 -16.04
N GLN A 203 56.79 28.62 -16.43
CA GLN A 203 56.39 28.55 -17.85
C GLN A 203 55.99 29.91 -18.44
N THR A 204 55.46 30.84 -17.63
CA THR A 204 54.92 32.11 -18.15
C THR A 204 55.72 33.34 -17.74
N GLY A 205 56.66 33.24 -16.80
CA GLY A 205 57.46 34.37 -16.33
C GLY A 205 56.66 35.44 -15.57
N GLU A 206 55.36 35.24 -15.40
CA GLU A 206 54.48 36.09 -14.60
C GLU A 206 54.55 35.70 -13.12
N ALA A 207 54.28 36.67 -12.24
CA ALA A 207 54.09 36.42 -10.82
C ALA A 207 52.94 35.41 -10.65
N GLY A 208 53.30 34.14 -10.49
CA GLY A 208 52.42 33.00 -10.65
C GLY A 208 51.33 32.99 -9.61
N GLY A 209 50.08 32.95 -10.07
CA GLY A 209 48.90 32.97 -9.22
C GLY A 209 48.95 31.94 -8.09
N ASN A 210 48.61 32.45 -6.90
CA ASN A 210 48.23 31.88 -5.60
C ASN A 210 47.72 30.41 -5.43
N ALA A 211 47.66 29.54 -6.44
CA ALA A 211 47.08 28.21 -6.30
C ALA A 211 48.14 27.15 -5.96
N CYS A 212 48.21 26.76 -4.70
CA CYS A 212 49.00 25.61 -4.22
C CYS A 212 48.22 24.30 -4.35
N PHE A 213 47.65 24.04 -5.53
CA PHE A 213 46.80 22.88 -5.77
C PHE A 213 47.17 22.24 -7.11
N GLU A 214 47.20 20.92 -7.12
CA GLU A 214 47.32 20.10 -8.33
C GLU A 214 46.05 19.28 -8.51
N THR A 215 45.66 19.06 -9.76
CA THR A 215 44.57 18.14 -10.09
C THR A 215 45.09 16.71 -10.03
N GLU A 216 44.44 15.87 -9.23
CA GLU A 216 44.65 14.43 -9.21
C GLU A 216 43.43 13.67 -9.70
N HIS A 217 43.67 12.59 -10.44
CA HIS A 217 42.63 11.63 -10.80
C HIS A 217 42.53 10.57 -9.69
N VAL A 218 41.44 10.60 -8.93
CA VAL A 218 41.16 9.66 -7.85
C VAL A 218 40.05 8.73 -8.29
N LEU A 219 40.25 7.42 -8.13
CA LEU A 219 39.19 6.44 -8.28
C LEU A 219 38.33 6.46 -7.02
N GLU A 220 37.09 6.92 -7.15
CA GLU A 220 36.09 6.89 -6.09
C GLU A 220 34.92 6.00 -6.54
N MET A 221 34.09 5.58 -5.60
CA MET A 221 32.90 4.80 -5.88
C MET A 221 31.65 5.59 -5.50
N LEU A 222 30.72 5.70 -6.45
CA LEU A 222 29.37 6.15 -6.17
C LEU A 222 28.57 4.97 -5.64
N VAL A 223 28.17 5.06 -4.37
CA VAL A 223 27.28 4.10 -3.73
C VAL A 223 25.86 4.63 -3.86
N VAL A 224 25.00 3.89 -4.55
CA VAL A 224 23.58 4.17 -4.69
C VAL A 224 22.83 3.19 -3.82
N LYS A 225 22.05 3.70 -2.87
CA LYS A 225 21.17 2.87 -2.03
C LYS A 225 19.74 3.10 -2.45
N GLU A 226 19.02 2.02 -2.68
CA GLU A 226 17.65 2.00 -3.17
C GLU A 226 16.72 1.49 -2.06
N ARG A 227 15.64 2.23 -1.81
CA ARG A 227 14.62 1.84 -0.85
C ARG A 227 13.23 2.00 -1.44
N MET A 228 12.50 0.90 -1.51
CA MET A 228 11.08 0.92 -1.83
C MET A 228 10.30 1.49 -0.65
N VAL A 229 9.43 2.46 -0.93
CA VAL A 229 8.53 3.09 0.03
C VAL A 229 7.10 2.92 -0.46
N VAL A 230 6.28 2.29 0.38
CA VAL A 230 4.86 2.11 0.15
C VAL A 230 4.10 3.20 0.89
N ASN A 231 3.26 3.93 0.17
CA ASN A 231 2.39 4.94 0.75
C ASN A 231 1.04 4.32 1.13
N GLU A 232 0.91 3.92 2.40
CA GLU A 232 -0.26 3.21 2.92
C GLU A 232 -1.56 4.02 2.83
N THR A 233 -1.51 5.36 2.86
CA THR A 233 -2.72 6.20 2.75
C THR A 233 -3.35 6.14 1.36
N LEU A 234 -2.61 5.68 0.35
CA LEU A 234 -3.13 5.49 -1.00
C LEU A 234 -3.66 4.07 -1.25
N LEU A 235 -3.52 3.18 -0.27
CA LEU A 235 -3.90 1.77 -0.37
C LEU A 235 -5.25 1.44 0.25
N SER A 236 -5.85 2.36 0.99
CA SER A 236 -7.14 2.14 1.64
C SER A 236 -8.12 3.26 1.32
N VAL A 237 -9.40 2.93 1.28
CA VAL A 237 -10.46 3.94 1.30
C VAL A 237 -10.55 4.50 2.72
N GLU A 238 -10.42 5.81 2.88
CA GLU A 238 -10.75 6.48 4.14
C GLU A 238 -12.27 6.35 4.35
N ILE A 239 -12.67 5.58 5.36
CA ILE A 239 -14.06 5.57 5.81
C ILE A 239 -14.27 6.89 6.54
N GLU A 240 -14.75 7.91 5.82
CA GLU A 240 -15.42 9.01 6.50
C GLU A 240 -16.66 8.39 7.17
N GLU A 241 -16.57 8.18 8.49
CA GLU A 241 -17.75 7.97 9.32
C GLU A 241 -18.64 9.20 9.13
N GLN A 242 -19.63 9.10 8.24
CA GLN A 242 -20.73 10.03 8.26
C GLN A 242 -21.46 9.80 9.58
N GLU A 243 -21.12 10.61 10.59
CA GLU A 243 -21.94 10.82 11.76
C GLU A 243 -23.35 11.17 11.29
N SER A 244 -24.22 10.17 11.34
CA SER A 244 -25.66 10.33 11.30
C SER A 244 -26.02 11.24 12.48
N LYS A 245 -26.11 12.55 12.21
CA LYS A 245 -26.82 13.48 13.06
C LYS A 245 -28.25 12.97 13.16
N LYS A 246 -28.55 12.37 14.31
CA LYS A 246 -29.87 12.10 14.86
C LYS A 246 -30.88 13.16 14.37
N HIS A 247 -31.78 12.75 13.49
CA HIS A 247 -33.13 13.31 13.46
C HIS A 247 -33.82 12.80 14.72
N ALA A 248 -33.65 13.56 15.81
CA ALA A 248 -34.62 13.56 16.90
C ALA A 248 -35.63 14.65 16.54
N GLY A 249 -36.80 14.24 16.06
CA GLY A 249 -37.91 15.15 15.81
C GLY A 249 -38.93 14.55 14.84
N GLU A 250 -40.14 14.39 15.37
CA GLU A 250 -41.44 14.33 14.68
C GLU A 250 -42.02 12.95 14.35
N ASP A 251 -42.84 12.50 15.31
CA ASP A 251 -44.23 12.02 15.15
C ASP A 251 -44.58 11.06 14.00
N CYS A 252 -44.77 9.78 14.35
CA CYS A 252 -46.08 9.09 14.44
C CYS A 252 -45.91 7.65 14.92
#